data_AF-A0A2N5GMR8-F1
#
_entry.id   AF-A0A2N5GMR8-F1
#
_cell.length_a   1.000
_cell.length_b   1.000
_cell.length_c   1.000
_cell.angle_alpha   90.00
_cell.angle_beta   90.00
_cell.angle_gamma   90.00
#
_symmetry.space_group_name_H-M   'P 1'
#
loop_
_entity.id
_entity.type
_entity.pdbx_description
1 polymer ?
#
loop_
_entity_poly.entity_id
_entity_poly.type
_entity_poly.pdbx_seq_one_letter_code
_entity_poly.pdbx_strand_id
1 'polypeptide(L)' 'MAENKNYEIKLKYCPNCGESLLKSKSLLNEYWISSDIAYFCWCSDCSWRGEIIEMERVTAPELASQ' A
#
# COMPACT_ATOMS: atom_id res chain seq x y z
N MET A 1 -27.29 -1.72 10.60
CA MET A 1 -27.06 -0.50 9.81
C MET A 1 -25.56 -0.39 9.65
N ALA A 2 -25.01 -0.56 8.45
CA ALA A 2 -23.56 -0.48 8.26
C ALA A 2 -23.12 0.94 8.60
N GLU A 3 -22.26 1.08 9.61
CA GLU A 3 -21.69 2.35 10.00
C GLU A 3 -20.93 2.92 8.80
N ASN A 4 -21.29 4.14 8.41
CA ASN A 4 -20.67 4.86 7.30
C ASN A 4 -19.32 5.42 7.80
N LYS A 5 -18.35 4.52 8.02
CA LYS A 5 -16.98 4.92 8.31
C LYS A 5 -16.39 5.45 7.02
N ASN A 6 -16.00 6.73 7.04
CA ASN A 6 -15.20 7.34 5.98
C ASN A 6 -13.88 6.57 5.92
N TYR A 7 -13.80 5.63 4.97
CA TYR A 7 -12.63 4.82 4.75
C TYR A 7 -11.68 5.59 3.85
N GLU A 8 -10.50 5.94 4.37
CA GLU A 8 -9.47 6.64 3.63
C GLU A 8 -8.35 5.69 3.24
N ILE A 9 -8.04 5.63 1.94
CA ILE A 9 -6.89 4.87 1.43
C ILE A 9 -5.61 5.60 1.84
N LYS A 10 -4.71 4.90 2.54
CA LYS A 10 -3.47 5.48 3.05
C LYS A 10 -2.44 5.74 1.95
N LEU A 11 -2.26 4.78 1.04
CA LEU A 11 -1.30 4.91 -0.06
C LEU A 11 -1.85 5.81 -1.16
N LYS A 12 -1.18 6.93 -1.47
CA LYS A 12 -1.67 7.91 -2.46
C LYS A 12 -0.67 8.26 -3.56
N TYR A 13 0.58 7.86 -3.42
CA TYR A 13 1.70 8.32 -4.26
C TYR A 13 2.53 7.15 -4.76
N CYS A 14 3.07 7.28 -5.97
CA CYS A 14 3.93 6.28 -6.59
C CYS A 14 5.29 6.23 -5.86
N PRO A 15 5.78 5.04 -5.47
CA PRO A 15 7.09 4.93 -4.80
C PRO A 15 8.28 5.22 -5.74
N ASN A 16 8.07 5.15 -7.05
CA ASN A 16 9.14 5.36 -8.04
C ASN A 16 9.32 6.84 -8.41
N CYS A 17 8.23 7.56 -8.74
CA CYS A 17 8.30 8.94 -9.21
C CYS A 17 7.63 9.97 -8.28
N GLY A 18 6.97 9.54 -7.20
CA GLY A 18 6.28 10.43 -6.26
C GLY A 18 4.93 10.97 -6.75
N GLU A 19 4.52 10.68 -7.99
CA GLU A 19 3.26 11.20 -8.53
C GLU A 19 2.01 10.56 -7.94
N SER A 20 0.91 11.31 -7.95
CA SER A 20 -0.35 10.83 -7.37
C SER A 20 -0.94 9.65 -8.14
N LEU A 21 -1.27 8.59 -7.40
CA LEU A 21 -1.96 7.40 -7.93
C LEU A 21 -3.48 7.56 -7.96
N LEU A 22 -4.03 8.62 -7.38
CA LEU A 22 -5.47 8.93 -7.38
C LEU A 22 -5.93 9.63 -8.67
N LYS A 23 -5.02 9.89 -9.61
CA LYS A 23 -5.36 10.45 -10.92
C LYS A 23 -6.18 9.43 -11.72
N SER A 24 -7.12 9.89 -12.54
CA SER A 24 -8.01 9.05 -13.36
C SER A 24 -7.30 8.09 -14.31
N LYS A 25 -6.04 8.37 -14.67
CA LYS A 25 -5.22 7.51 -15.54
C LYS A 25 -4.35 6.53 -14.79
N SER A 26 -4.19 6.64 -13.48
CA SER A 26 -3.44 5.69 -12.67
C SER A 26 -4.38 4.66 -12.07
N LEU A 27 -3.85 3.50 -11.67
CA LEU A 27 -4.61 2.48 -10.97
C LEU A 27 -4.07 2.33 -9.55
N LEU A 28 -4.98 2.39 -8.59
CA LEU A 28 -4.72 2.08 -7.20
C LEU A 28 -5.89 1.24 -6.71
N ASN A 29 -5.63 -0.05 -6.44
CA ASN A 29 -6.62 -0.96 -5.91
C ASN A 29 -6.13 -1.51 -4.57
N GLU A 30 -6.94 -1.34 -3.54
CA GLU A 30 -6.70 -1.91 -2.23
C GLU A 30 -7.39 -3.25 -2.10
N TYR A 31 -6.74 -4.20 -1.44
CA TYR A 31 -7.28 -5.50 -1.11
C TYR A 31 -6.63 -6.06 0.17
N TRP A 32 -7.14 -7.19 0.65
CA TRP A 32 -6.64 -7.84 1.86
C TRP A 32 -6.00 -9.19 1.54
N ILE A 33 -4.85 -9.44 2.17
CA ILE A 33 -4.20 -10.76 2.19
C ILE A 33 -4.20 -11.22 3.64
N SER A 34 -5.11 -12.12 4.00
CA SER A 34 -5.34 -12.52 5.39
C SER A 34 -5.67 -11.31 6.29
N SER A 35 -4.70 -10.84 7.09
CA SER A 35 -4.85 -9.71 8.01
C SER A 35 -4.13 -8.45 7.52
N ASP A 36 -3.35 -8.57 6.43
CA ASP A 36 -2.56 -7.49 5.87
C ASP A 36 -3.34 -6.73 4.79
N ILE A 37 -3.07 -5.42 4.69
CA ILE A 37 -3.60 -4.57 3.63
C ILE A 37 -2.56 -4.53 2.51
N ALA A 38 -3.01 -4.79 1.29
CA ALA A 38 -2.18 -4.78 0.09
C ALA A 38 -2.75 -3.82 -0.97
N TYR A 39 -1.86 -3.27 -1.77
CA TYR A 39 -2.16 -2.28 -2.80
C TYR A 39 -1.58 -2.72 -4.13
N PHE A 40 -2.43 -3.00 -5.12
CA PHE A 40 -1.99 -3.16 -6.50
C PHE A 40 -1.99 -1.79 -7.19
N CYS A 41 -0.82 -1.40 -7.70
CA CYS A 41 -0.58 -0.06 -8.21
C CYS A 41 -0.07 -0.08 -9.64
N TRP A 42 -0.57 0.85 -10.46
CA TRP A 42 0.04 1.22 -11.73
C TRP A 42 0.06 2.74 -11.89
N CYS A 43 1.25 3.29 -12.16
CA CYS A 43 1.46 4.72 -12.33
C CYS A 43 1.46 5.08 -13.83
N SER A 44 0.57 5.97 -14.22
CA SER A 44 0.51 6.46 -15.60
C SER A 44 1.65 7.39 -16.00
N ASP A 45 2.30 8.06 -15.03
CA ASP A 45 3.38 9.02 -15.29
C ASP A 45 4.74 8.34 -15.57
N CYS A 46 5.11 7.32 -14.78
CA CYS A 46 6.39 6.62 -14.92
C CYS A 46 6.27 5.15 -15.35
N SER A 47 5.05 4.67 -15.64
CA SER A 47 4.74 3.28 -16.00
C SER A 47 5.11 2.22 -14.93
N TRP A 48 5.53 2.63 -13.74
CA TRP A 48 5.83 1.70 -12.66
C TRP A 48 4.57 0.92 -12.26
N ARG A 49 4.75 -0.38 -12.03
CA ARG A 49 3.72 -1.31 -11.59
C ARG A 49 4.27 -2.17 -10.46
N GLY A 50 3.48 -2.36 -9.42
CA GLY A 50 3.88 -3.23 -8.33
C GLY A 50 2.78 -3.40 -7.29
N GLU A 51 3.10 -4.22 -6.30
CA GLU A 51 2.29 -4.41 -5.11
C GLU A 51 3.03 -3.83 -3.90
N ILE A 52 2.27 -3.18 -3.02
CA ILE A 52 2.76 -2.62 -1.77
C ILE A 52 1.90 -3.21 -0.66
N ILE A 53 2.54 -3.82 0.33
CA ILE A 53 1.86 -4.43 1.47
C ILE A 53 2.18 -3.59 2.70
N GLU A 54 1.16 -3.21 3.48
CA GLU A 54 1.37 -2.58 4.77
C GLU A 54 1.97 -3.61 5.72
N MET A 55 3.14 -3.29 6.27
CA MET A 55 3.81 -4.13 7.26
C MET A 55 4.01 -3.35 8.54
N GLU A 56 3.75 -3.99 9.67
CA GLU A 56 4.15 -3.47 10.97
C GLU A 56 5.67 -3.57 11.11
N ARG A 57 6.31 -2.48 11.52
CA ARG A 57 7.75 -2.48 11.77
C ARG A 57 8.05 -3.28 13.04
N VAL A 58 8.67 -4.44 12.86
CA VAL A 58 9.15 -5.27 13.98
C VAL A 58 10.61 -4.94 14.30
N THR A 59 10.92 -4.79 15.58
CA THR A 59 12.30 -4.67 16.09
C THR A 59 12.53 -5.77 17.11
N ALA A 60 13.50 -6.64 16.88
CA ALA A 60 13.82 -7.76 17.75
C ALA A 60 15.33 -7.80 18.06
N PRO A 61 15.75 -8.23 19.27
CA PRO A 61 17.16 -8.47 19.56
C PRO A 61 17.65 -9.71 18.81
N GLU A 62 18.93 -9.70 18.42
CA GLU A 62 19.60 -10.90 17.94
C GLU A 62 19.52 -11.99 19.02
N LEU A 63 19.19 -13.22 18.60
CA LEU A 63 19.12 -14.35 19.52
C LEU A 63 20.55 -14.68 19.98
N ALA A 64 20.78 -14.70 21.30
CA ALA A 64 22.04 -15.21 21.82
C ALA A 64 22.19 -16.68 21.37
N SER A 65 23.19 -16.94 20.53
CA SER A 65 23.57 -18.31 20.19
C SER A 65 24.12 -18.97 21.45
N GLN A 66 23.53 -20.09 21.88
CA GLN A 66 24.03 -20.91 22.99
C GLN A 66 25.26 -21.71 22.58
#